data_AF-A0A380RWL1-F1
#
_entry.id   AF-A0A380RWL1-F1
#
_cell.length_a   1.000
_cell.length_b   1.000
_cell.length_c   1.000
_cell.angle_alpha   90.00
_cell.angle_beta   90.00
_cell.angle_gamma   90.00
#
_symmetry.space_group_name_H-M   'P 1'
#
loop_
_entity.id
_entity.type
_entity.pdbx_description
1 polymer ?
#
loop_
_entity_poly.entity_id
_entity_poly.type
_entity_poly.pdbx_seq_one_letter_code
_entity_poly.pdbx_strand_id
1 'polypeptide(L)'
;MGIINLAPKILDPIPGGKYVVNAIDYVVNWARANSIWPLTYGTSCCAIEMMSSSMARYDIARFGSEVFRSSPRQADLFILAGTITRRMAPAIQMLWEQIPGPKYVIAMGACTISGGPFIYDNYSVVRGAQNLIPVDVFVPGCPPRPEALFHGLLTLREKILKETCRNPWHEGEPKDVSTMDRYREAAKTWAALEEMKDEQMAEARAKFKEENPDYKSAFKPIRVKKPDFPEVERVPAKRFGMTQLELFTKLRAKFPNVTVHTRGEDTPEDVVAKMPADCPLEVMLEKEDYLNVVEFVKNDPEFKMNYLIDVTAIDYDDHFDMVTMLRSLEIGHKIFLCVQLKKDFSIDEEKRPTSLLASVPTISHLYPGAEIKEREVYDMFGIKFENHPDLRRIFLDKDFVGYPLRKDFTHPEMIRRPI
;
A
#
# COMPACT_ATOMS: atom_id res chain seq x y z
N MET A 1 15.74 -32.29 -1.97
CA MET A 1 17.13 -32.78 -1.88
C MET A 1 17.18 -34.29 -1.57
N GLY A 2 17.00 -35.16 -2.56
CA GLY A 2 16.82 -36.61 -2.32
C GLY A 2 18.10 -37.46 -2.31
N ILE A 3 19.07 -37.16 -3.19
CA ILE A 3 20.25 -38.01 -3.42
C ILE A 3 21.50 -37.50 -2.70
N ILE A 4 21.67 -36.18 -2.63
CA ILE A 4 22.87 -35.55 -2.05
C ILE A 4 22.98 -35.82 -0.54
N ASN A 5 21.85 -35.91 0.17
CA ASN A 5 21.81 -36.24 1.60
C ASN A 5 22.17 -37.73 1.89
N LEU A 6 22.16 -38.58 0.86
CA LEU A 6 22.60 -39.98 0.95
C LEU A 6 24.10 -40.13 0.68
N ALA A 7 24.75 -39.12 0.07
CA ALA A 7 26.16 -39.17 -0.30
C ALA A 7 27.09 -39.44 0.91
N PRO A 8 26.90 -38.81 2.09
CA PRO A 8 27.72 -39.13 3.26
C PRO A 8 27.56 -40.58 3.72
N LYS A 9 26.33 -41.12 3.68
CA LYS A 9 26.06 -42.49 4.14
C LYS A 9 26.74 -43.55 3.26
N ILE A 10 26.91 -43.27 1.97
CA ILE A 10 27.49 -44.20 0.99
C ILE A 10 29.01 -44.01 0.89
N LEU A 11 29.49 -42.76 0.89
CA LEU A 11 30.88 -42.44 0.60
C LEU A 11 31.76 -42.39 1.86
N ASP A 12 31.25 -41.96 3.03
CA ASP A 12 32.07 -41.88 4.25
C ASP A 12 32.69 -43.23 4.70
N PRO A 13 32.05 -44.39 4.51
CA PRO A 13 32.64 -45.70 4.84
C PRO A 13 33.80 -46.12 3.92
N ILE A 14 33.93 -45.51 2.73
CA ILE A 14 34.94 -45.86 1.73
C ILE A 14 36.23 -45.10 2.02
N PRO A 15 37.43 -45.72 1.92
CA PRO A 15 38.70 -45.02 2.05
C PRO A 15 38.78 -43.82 1.10
N GLY A 16 38.98 -42.62 1.65
CA GLY A 16 39.03 -41.37 0.89
C GLY A 16 37.67 -40.73 0.59
N GLY A 17 36.54 -41.41 0.82
CA GLY A 17 35.22 -40.88 0.48
C GLY A 17 34.81 -39.65 1.29
N LYS A 18 35.36 -39.45 2.50
CA LYS A 18 35.18 -38.21 3.27
C LYS A 18 35.67 -36.96 2.51
N TYR A 19 36.79 -37.05 1.79
CA TYR A 19 37.31 -35.95 0.98
C TYR A 19 36.41 -35.66 -0.22
N VAL A 20 35.84 -36.71 -0.82
CA VAL A 20 34.89 -36.58 -1.93
C VAL A 20 33.62 -35.88 -1.45
N VAL A 21 33.07 -36.25 -0.28
CA VAL A 21 31.90 -35.58 0.32
C VAL A 21 32.21 -34.11 0.60
N ASN A 22 33.38 -33.79 1.15
CA ASN A 22 33.77 -32.40 1.41
C ASN A 22 33.92 -31.59 0.11
N ALA A 23 34.42 -32.21 -0.98
CA ALA A 23 34.50 -31.56 -2.28
C ALA A 23 33.10 -31.30 -2.86
N ILE A 24 32.17 -32.25 -2.71
CA ILE A 24 30.76 -32.07 -3.10
C ILE A 24 30.11 -30.94 -2.30
N ASP A 25 30.30 -30.92 -0.97
CA ASP A 25 29.82 -29.85 -0.09
C ASP A 25 30.32 -28.48 -0.56
N TYR A 26 31.63 -28.37 -0.83
CA TYR A 26 32.24 -27.13 -1.31
C TYR A 26 31.60 -26.65 -2.61
N VAL A 27 31.46 -27.52 -3.62
CA VAL A 27 30.91 -27.13 -4.93
C VAL A 27 29.43 -26.75 -4.83
N VAL A 28 28.63 -27.54 -4.11
CA VAL A 28 27.18 -27.28 -3.96
C VAL A 28 26.93 -25.98 -3.19
N ASN A 29 27.63 -25.78 -2.07
CA ASN A 29 27.46 -24.57 -1.28
C ASN A 29 28.02 -23.36 -1.99
N TRP A 30 29.14 -23.48 -2.72
CA TRP A 30 29.63 -22.42 -3.58
C TRP A 30 28.60 -22.02 -4.64
N ALA A 31 27.96 -22.99 -5.30
CA ALA A 31 26.92 -22.71 -6.29
C ALA A 31 25.71 -21.99 -5.66
N ARG A 32 25.22 -22.48 -4.52
CA ARG A 32 24.08 -21.86 -3.80
C ARG A 32 24.41 -20.45 -3.31
N ALA A 33 25.58 -20.29 -2.68
CA ALA A 33 26.01 -19.03 -2.08
C ALA A 33 26.24 -17.91 -3.11
N ASN A 34 26.53 -18.24 -4.36
CA ASN A 34 26.76 -17.28 -5.44
C ASN A 34 25.55 -17.10 -6.39
N SER A 35 24.41 -17.74 -6.13
CA SER A 35 23.22 -17.66 -6.99
C SER A 35 21.95 -17.66 -6.14
N ILE A 36 21.88 -16.77 -5.15
CA ILE A 36 20.74 -16.66 -4.24
C ILE A 36 19.70 -15.74 -4.87
N TRP A 37 18.51 -16.25 -5.19
CA TRP A 37 17.46 -15.45 -5.82
C TRP A 37 16.41 -14.97 -4.80
N PRO A 38 16.30 -13.64 -4.56
CA PRO A 38 15.32 -13.11 -3.62
C PRO A 38 13.89 -13.15 -4.19
N LEU A 39 12.91 -13.44 -3.34
CA LEU A 39 11.50 -13.22 -3.59
C LEU A 39 11.19 -11.73 -3.48
N THR A 40 10.52 -11.20 -4.50
CA THR A 40 10.13 -9.78 -4.56
C THR A 40 8.97 -9.53 -3.61
N TYR A 41 9.27 -9.13 -2.37
CA TYR A 41 8.24 -8.88 -1.37
C TYR A 41 8.59 -7.71 -0.45
N GLY A 42 8.14 -6.52 -0.85
CA GLY A 42 8.31 -5.29 -0.08
C GLY A 42 7.04 -4.95 0.71
N THR A 43 7.12 -4.88 2.05
CA THR A 43 5.93 -4.63 2.87
C THR A 43 5.77 -3.16 3.26
N SER A 44 6.86 -2.39 3.38
CA SER A 44 6.83 -0.97 3.76
C SER A 44 8.08 -0.22 3.27
N CYS A 45 8.53 0.83 3.98
CA CYS A 45 9.65 1.69 3.59
C CYS A 45 10.99 0.96 3.36
N CYS A 46 11.26 -0.17 4.02
CA CYS A 46 12.48 -0.95 3.78
C CYS A 46 12.53 -1.53 2.35
N ALA A 47 11.37 -1.69 1.69
CA ALA A 47 11.31 -2.11 0.30
C ALA A 47 11.99 -1.11 -0.65
N ILE A 48 11.94 0.19 -0.33
CA ILE A 48 12.60 1.23 -1.13
C ILE A 48 14.12 1.09 -1.04
N GLU A 49 14.65 0.77 0.14
CA GLU A 49 16.09 0.52 0.28
C GLU A 49 16.52 -0.84 -0.30
N MET A 50 15.62 -1.83 -0.30
CA MET A 50 15.82 -3.08 -1.04
C MET A 50 15.91 -2.81 -2.56
N MET A 51 15.03 -1.96 -3.10
CA MET A 51 15.10 -1.52 -4.50
C MET A 51 16.37 -0.71 -4.77
N SER A 52 16.72 0.23 -3.90
CA SER A 52 17.97 1.01 -3.98
C SER A 52 19.20 0.10 -4.07
N SER A 53 19.21 -0.99 -3.28
CA SER A 53 20.28 -2.00 -3.29
C SER A 53 20.40 -2.75 -4.63
N SER A 54 19.31 -2.91 -5.39
CA SER A 54 19.35 -3.54 -6.71
C SER A 54 19.69 -2.56 -7.84
N MET A 55 19.66 -1.26 -7.61
CA MET A 55 20.02 -0.24 -8.61
C MET A 55 21.53 -0.15 -8.83
N ALA A 56 21.91 0.41 -9.98
CA ALA A 56 23.28 0.48 -10.49
C ALA A 56 24.35 1.02 -9.52
N ARG A 57 23.96 1.84 -8.53
CA ARG A 57 24.90 2.40 -7.55
C ARG A 57 25.51 1.31 -6.65
N TYR A 58 24.68 0.38 -6.19
CA TYR A 58 25.12 -0.68 -5.28
C TYR A 58 25.17 -2.04 -5.96
N ASP A 59 24.23 -2.30 -6.86
CA ASP A 59 24.24 -3.41 -7.80
C ASP A 59 24.41 -4.79 -7.12
N ILE A 60 23.31 -5.27 -6.55
CA ILE A 60 23.23 -6.60 -5.93
C ILE A 60 23.54 -7.76 -6.90
N ALA A 61 23.53 -7.52 -8.21
CA ALA A 61 23.90 -8.52 -9.22
C ALA A 61 25.33 -9.02 -9.09
N ARG A 62 26.23 -8.19 -8.56
CA ARG A 62 27.64 -8.56 -8.35
C ARG A 62 27.82 -9.76 -7.42
N PHE A 63 26.81 -10.05 -6.62
CA PHE A 63 26.79 -11.16 -5.66
C PHE A 63 25.88 -12.32 -6.10
N GLY A 64 25.32 -12.26 -7.32
CA GLY A 64 24.43 -13.30 -7.87
C GLY A 64 23.02 -13.30 -7.28
N SER A 65 22.58 -12.14 -6.78
CA SER A 65 21.24 -11.93 -6.22
C SER A 65 20.42 -10.87 -6.98
N GLU A 66 20.73 -10.67 -8.26
CA GLU A 66 20.00 -9.77 -9.18
C GLU A 66 18.58 -10.20 -9.47
N VAL A 67 18.33 -11.51 -9.47
CA VAL A 67 17.07 -12.03 -9.97
C VAL A 67 16.02 -12.02 -8.87
N PHE A 68 15.40 -10.86 -8.70
CA PHE A 68 14.19 -10.71 -7.91
C PHE A 68 13.04 -11.47 -8.59
N ARG A 69 12.74 -12.66 -8.08
CA ARG A 69 11.67 -13.50 -8.62
C ARG A 69 10.33 -13.04 -8.07
N SER A 70 9.32 -12.94 -8.93
CA SER A 70 7.95 -12.63 -8.50
C SER A 70 7.18 -13.88 -8.06
N SER A 71 7.66 -15.07 -8.44
CA SER A 71 7.08 -16.35 -8.05
C SER A 71 7.87 -16.98 -6.90
N PRO A 72 7.23 -17.39 -5.79
CA PRO A 72 7.92 -18.07 -4.68
C PRO A 72 8.53 -19.41 -5.09
N ARG A 73 7.96 -20.08 -6.10
CA ARG A 73 8.42 -21.41 -6.56
C ARG A 73 9.79 -21.42 -7.23
N GLN A 74 10.35 -20.24 -7.52
CA GLN A 74 11.65 -20.06 -8.18
C GLN A 74 12.61 -19.24 -7.32
N ALA A 75 12.22 -18.84 -6.10
CA ALA A 75 13.07 -18.09 -5.20
C ALA A 75 13.77 -19.03 -4.21
N ASP A 76 14.90 -18.58 -3.66
CA ASP A 76 15.64 -19.29 -2.60
C ASP A 76 15.80 -18.43 -1.34
N LEU A 77 15.57 -17.11 -1.46
CA LEU A 77 15.70 -16.16 -0.36
C LEU A 77 14.42 -15.34 -0.20
N PHE A 78 13.92 -15.23 1.02
CA PHE A 78 12.79 -14.38 1.36
C PHE A 78 13.28 -13.18 2.20
N ILE A 79 13.37 -12.01 1.55
CA ILE A 79 13.69 -10.76 2.25
C ILE A 79 12.39 -10.14 2.75
N LEU A 80 12.18 -10.12 4.05
CA LEU A 80 11.05 -9.43 4.67
C LEU A 80 11.43 -7.97 4.90
N ALA A 81 11.08 -7.11 3.95
CA ALA A 81 11.47 -5.71 3.94
C ALA A 81 10.36 -4.76 4.45
N GLY A 82 10.18 -4.71 5.77
CA GLY A 82 9.33 -3.71 6.43
C GLY A 82 8.31 -4.26 7.42
N THR A 83 7.27 -3.48 7.70
CA THR A 83 6.28 -3.80 8.73
C THR A 83 5.42 -4.99 8.34
N ILE A 84 5.24 -5.94 9.26
CA ILE A 84 4.35 -7.08 9.07
C ILE A 84 3.07 -6.84 9.85
N THR A 85 1.94 -6.75 9.16
CA THR A 85 0.62 -6.70 9.80
C THR A 85 0.11 -8.11 10.05
N ARG A 86 -0.69 -8.33 11.10
CA ARG A 86 -1.22 -9.69 11.35
C ARG A 86 -2.21 -10.16 10.27
N ARG A 87 -2.82 -9.24 9.51
CA ARG A 87 -3.63 -9.60 8.33
C ARG A 87 -2.77 -10.20 7.22
N MET A 88 -1.53 -9.74 7.09
CA MET A 88 -0.57 -10.19 6.09
C MET A 88 0.21 -11.44 6.53
N ALA A 89 0.29 -11.71 7.83
CA ALA A 89 0.97 -12.87 8.40
C ALA A 89 0.66 -14.23 7.73
N PRO A 90 -0.62 -14.63 7.50
CA PRO A 90 -0.91 -15.89 6.83
C PRO A 90 -0.44 -15.92 5.37
N ALA A 91 -0.46 -14.78 4.66
CA ALA A 91 0.07 -14.71 3.31
C ALA A 91 1.61 -14.87 3.28
N ILE A 92 2.31 -14.34 4.28
CA ILE A 92 3.76 -14.51 4.43
C ILE A 92 4.12 -15.98 4.67
N GLN A 93 3.40 -16.67 5.55
CA GLN A 93 3.63 -18.09 5.80
C GLN A 93 3.36 -18.93 4.55
N MET A 94 2.23 -18.70 3.88
CA MET A 94 1.91 -19.38 2.63
C MET A 94 2.99 -19.17 1.57
N LEU A 95 3.51 -17.94 1.42
CA LEU A 95 4.60 -17.67 0.49
C LEU A 95 5.86 -18.45 0.87
N TRP A 96 6.23 -18.43 2.16
CA TRP A 96 7.41 -19.15 2.65
C TRP A 96 7.29 -20.67 2.48
N GLU A 97 6.12 -21.25 2.72
CA GLU A 97 5.84 -22.68 2.49
C GLU A 97 5.96 -23.07 1.02
N GLN A 98 5.60 -22.16 0.10
CA GLN A 98 5.68 -22.40 -1.34
C GLN A 98 7.09 -22.25 -1.93
N ILE A 99 8.03 -21.69 -1.16
CA ILE A 99 9.43 -21.59 -1.58
C ILE A 99 10.10 -22.97 -1.45
N PRO A 100 10.75 -23.49 -2.51
CA PRO A 100 11.44 -24.78 -2.46
C PRO A 100 12.65 -24.74 -1.52
N GLY A 101 12.93 -25.86 -0.84
CA GLY A 101 14.14 -26.00 -0.01
C GLY A 101 15.39 -26.30 -0.86
N PRO A 102 16.56 -25.70 -0.55
CA PRO A 102 16.86 -24.88 0.63
C PRO A 102 16.40 -23.42 0.49
N LYS A 103 15.75 -22.90 1.53
CA LYS A 103 15.25 -21.52 1.56
C LYS A 103 15.76 -20.75 2.78
N TYR A 104 15.99 -19.45 2.59
CA TYR A 104 16.53 -18.58 3.63
C TYR A 104 15.65 -17.36 3.85
N VAL A 105 15.69 -16.78 5.04
CA VAL A 105 14.90 -15.59 5.40
C VAL A 105 15.80 -14.50 5.97
N ILE A 106 15.76 -13.31 5.38
CA ILE A 106 16.38 -12.10 5.91
C ILE A 106 15.29 -11.20 6.49
N ALA A 107 15.36 -10.89 7.78
CA ALA A 107 14.51 -9.87 8.39
C ALA A 107 15.16 -8.49 8.24
N MET A 108 14.61 -7.65 7.36
CA MET A 108 15.19 -6.35 7.02
C MET A 108 14.41 -5.21 7.69
N GLY A 109 15.06 -4.59 8.68
CA GLY A 109 14.59 -3.41 9.37
C GLY A 109 13.86 -3.67 10.69
N ALA A 110 13.81 -2.66 11.55
CA ALA A 110 13.34 -2.75 12.93
C ALA A 110 11.90 -3.27 13.02
N CYS A 111 11.03 -2.88 12.07
CA CYS A 111 9.65 -3.35 12.01
C CYS A 111 9.56 -4.87 11.86
N THR A 112 10.40 -5.46 11.02
CA THR A 112 10.44 -6.90 10.77
C THR A 112 11.12 -7.66 11.90
N ILE A 113 12.11 -7.07 12.56
CA ILE A 113 12.89 -7.73 13.63
C ILE A 113 12.08 -7.82 14.93
N SER A 114 11.48 -6.70 15.37
CA SER A 114 10.83 -6.60 16.69
C SER A 114 9.45 -5.94 16.68
N GLY A 115 8.96 -5.47 15.52
CA GLY A 115 7.81 -4.57 15.41
C GLY A 115 8.22 -3.09 15.32
N GLY A 116 9.48 -2.76 15.63
CA GLY A 116 10.07 -1.44 15.42
C GLY A 116 9.32 -0.31 16.13
N PRO A 117 9.11 0.85 15.48
CA PRO A 117 8.39 1.97 16.10
C PRO A 117 6.91 1.65 16.43
N PHE A 118 6.37 0.54 15.91
CA PHE A 118 4.99 0.12 16.12
C PHE A 118 4.82 -0.87 17.28
N ILE A 119 5.87 -1.15 18.06
CA ILE A 119 5.84 -2.18 19.11
C ILE A 119 4.90 -1.85 20.29
N TYR A 120 4.81 -0.56 20.68
CA TYR A 120 4.12 -0.12 21.88
C TYR A 120 2.60 -0.02 21.68
N ASP A 121 2.13 0.79 20.73
CA ASP A 121 0.70 1.16 20.64
C ASP A 121 -0.06 0.54 19.46
N ASN A 122 0.61 -0.20 18.56
CA ASN A 122 -0.04 -0.70 17.36
C ASN A 122 -0.52 -2.15 17.51
N TYR A 123 -1.83 -2.31 17.67
CA TYR A 123 -2.47 -3.63 17.74
C TYR A 123 -2.28 -4.44 16.45
N SER A 124 -2.18 -3.81 15.28
CA SER A 124 -2.23 -4.47 13.98
C SER A 124 -0.91 -5.16 13.57
N VAL A 125 0.21 -4.84 14.21
CA VAL A 125 1.56 -5.28 13.82
C VAL A 125 1.96 -6.59 14.52
N VAL A 126 2.69 -7.44 13.80
CA VAL A 126 3.38 -8.61 14.36
C VAL A 126 4.69 -8.14 14.98
N ARG A 127 4.94 -8.50 16.24
CA ARG A 127 6.18 -8.18 16.96
C ARG A 127 7.29 -9.13 16.55
N GLY A 128 7.80 -8.97 15.32
CA GLY A 128 8.92 -9.74 14.79
C GLY A 128 8.54 -10.91 13.90
N ALA A 129 9.21 -11.03 12.75
CA ALA A 129 9.03 -12.09 11.76
C ALA A 129 9.36 -13.49 12.29
N GLN A 130 10.27 -13.58 13.26
CA GLN A 130 10.65 -14.84 13.92
C GLN A 130 9.48 -15.49 14.70
N ASN A 131 8.40 -14.75 14.93
CA ASN A 131 7.17 -15.29 15.49
C ASN A 131 6.24 -15.93 14.44
N LEU A 132 6.56 -15.81 13.14
CA LEU A 132 5.80 -16.39 12.04
C LEU A 132 6.56 -17.52 11.35
N ILE A 133 7.80 -17.24 10.95
CA ILE A 133 8.67 -18.13 10.17
C ILE A 133 10.10 -18.08 10.72
N PRO A 134 10.93 -19.13 10.54
CA PRO A 134 12.32 -19.11 10.95
C PRO A 134 13.09 -18.02 10.18
N VAL A 135 13.86 -17.20 10.90
CA VAL A 135 14.68 -16.12 10.35
C VAL A 135 16.16 -16.50 10.46
N ASP A 136 16.92 -16.35 9.37
CA ASP A 136 18.33 -16.70 9.31
C ASP A 136 19.25 -15.54 9.67
N VAL A 137 18.96 -14.35 9.14
CA VAL A 137 19.79 -13.14 9.33
C VAL A 137 18.89 -11.95 9.62
N PHE A 138 19.29 -11.14 10.61
CA PHE A 138 18.61 -9.91 11.00
C PHE A 138 19.44 -8.71 10.56
N VAL A 139 18.85 -7.78 9.79
CA VAL A 139 19.50 -6.56 9.30
C VAL A 139 18.89 -5.34 10.01
N PRO A 140 19.57 -4.77 11.02
CA PRO A 140 19.02 -3.67 11.81
C PRO A 140 19.01 -2.35 11.02
N GLY A 141 17.92 -1.57 11.17
CA GLY A 141 17.76 -0.22 10.58
C GLY A 141 16.30 0.20 10.44
N CYS A 142 16.00 1.48 10.16
CA CYS A 142 14.63 1.98 9.99
C CYS A 142 14.51 3.16 8.99
N PRO A 143 14.68 2.92 7.68
CA PRO A 143 15.12 1.68 7.04
C PRO A 143 16.65 1.49 7.16
N PRO A 144 17.18 0.26 7.05
CA PRO A 144 18.61 0.03 6.96
C PRO A 144 19.15 0.59 5.64
N ARG A 145 20.37 1.13 5.67
CA ARG A 145 21.04 1.56 4.43
C ARG A 145 21.31 0.36 3.52
N PRO A 146 21.40 0.54 2.20
CA PRO A 146 21.71 -0.53 1.26
C PRO A 146 22.94 -1.36 1.67
N GLU A 147 24.01 -0.70 2.13
CA GLU A 147 25.25 -1.36 2.57
C GLU A 147 25.03 -2.34 3.73
N ALA A 148 24.07 -2.06 4.62
CA ALA A 148 23.71 -2.97 5.70
C ALA A 148 22.98 -4.21 5.19
N LEU A 149 22.16 -4.07 4.12
CA LEU A 149 21.56 -5.23 3.43
C LEU A 149 22.64 -6.08 2.76
N PHE A 150 23.64 -5.48 2.11
CA PHE A 150 24.79 -6.22 1.56
C PHE A 150 25.55 -6.99 2.63
N HIS A 151 25.80 -6.38 3.79
CA HIS A 151 26.41 -7.09 4.91
C HIS A 151 25.55 -8.27 5.39
N GLY A 152 24.22 -8.10 5.41
CA GLY A 152 23.28 -9.20 5.69
C GLY A 152 23.38 -10.34 4.68
N LEU A 153 23.47 -10.02 3.39
CA LEU A 153 23.63 -11.01 2.32
C LEU A 153 24.98 -11.75 2.40
N LEU A 154 26.07 -11.04 2.69
CA LEU A 154 27.39 -11.66 2.88
C LEU A 154 27.41 -12.57 4.11
N THR A 155 26.79 -12.15 5.22
CA THR A 155 26.61 -13.01 6.40
C THR A 155 25.81 -14.27 6.05
N LEU A 156 24.74 -14.15 5.26
CA LEU A 156 23.96 -15.29 4.79
C LEU A 156 24.82 -16.21 3.90
N ARG A 157 25.60 -15.63 3.00
CA ARG A 157 26.54 -16.36 2.12
C ARG A 157 27.53 -17.18 2.95
N GLU A 158 28.12 -16.59 3.99
CA GLU A 158 29.02 -17.29 4.90
C GLU A 158 28.33 -18.42 5.67
N LYS A 159 27.04 -18.25 6.02
CA LYS A 159 26.23 -19.30 6.63
C LYS A 159 26.05 -20.49 5.67
N ILE A 160 25.69 -20.23 4.42
CA ILE A 160 25.48 -21.25 3.38
C ILE A 160 26.78 -22.01 3.10
N LEU A 161 27.92 -21.32 3.02
CA LEU A 161 29.22 -21.95 2.78
C LEU A 161 29.63 -22.94 3.88
N LYS A 162 29.09 -22.80 5.10
CA LYS A 162 29.36 -23.67 6.25
C LYS A 162 28.38 -24.84 6.37
N GLU A 163 27.34 -24.90 5.56
CA GLU A 163 26.42 -26.05 5.54
C GLU A 163 27.14 -27.31 5.03
N THR A 164 26.65 -28.50 5.37
CA THR A 164 27.26 -29.74 4.87
C THR A 164 26.17 -30.77 4.58
N CYS A 165 26.43 -31.71 3.68
CA CYS A 165 25.52 -32.84 3.45
C CYS A 165 25.34 -33.70 4.71
N ARG A 166 26.27 -33.62 5.67
CA ARG A 166 26.21 -34.31 6.98
C ARG A 166 25.26 -33.62 7.97
N ASN A 167 25.15 -32.30 7.88
CA ASN A 167 24.20 -31.49 8.63
C ASN A 167 23.40 -30.63 7.64
N PRO A 168 22.41 -31.24 6.96
CA PRO A 168 21.69 -30.59 5.87
C PRO A 168 20.86 -29.41 6.40
N TRP A 169 20.51 -28.50 5.50
CA TRP A 169 19.54 -27.45 5.79
C TRP A 169 18.21 -28.06 6.25
N HIS A 170 17.64 -27.49 7.31
CA HIS A 170 16.37 -27.89 7.89
C HIS A 170 15.37 -26.75 7.76
N GLU A 171 14.16 -27.08 7.31
CA GLU A 171 13.10 -26.13 6.97
C GLU A 171 12.58 -25.36 8.20
N GLY A 172 12.73 -25.92 9.41
CA GLY A 172 12.10 -25.36 10.61
C GLY A 172 10.57 -25.49 10.55
N GLU A 173 9.92 -25.38 11.71
CA GLU A 173 8.45 -25.40 11.75
C GLU A 173 7.90 -23.96 11.73
N PRO A 174 6.96 -23.63 10.83
CA PRO A 174 6.24 -22.37 10.92
C PRO A 174 5.46 -22.36 12.23
N LYS A 175 5.46 -21.23 12.92
CA LYS A 175 4.71 -21.11 14.18
C LYS A 175 3.23 -20.94 13.85
N ASP A 176 2.38 -21.67 14.57
CA ASP A 176 0.94 -21.60 14.40
C ASP A 176 0.43 -20.15 14.63
N VAL A 177 -0.23 -19.60 13.61
CA VAL A 177 -0.96 -18.31 13.67
C VAL A 177 -2.47 -18.50 13.62
N SER A 178 -2.96 -19.75 13.52
CA SER A 178 -4.40 -20.08 13.51
C SER A 178 -5.12 -19.65 14.80
N THR A 179 -4.36 -19.39 15.87
CA THR A 179 -4.84 -18.96 17.18
C THR A 179 -4.95 -17.43 17.37
N MET A 180 -4.75 -16.60 16.35
CA MET A 180 -4.93 -15.14 16.51
C MET A 180 -6.35 -14.65 16.23
N ASP A 181 -7.37 -15.28 16.83
CA ASP A 181 -8.72 -14.70 16.94
C ASP A 181 -8.74 -13.66 18.09
N ARG A 182 -8.21 -12.48 17.76
CA ARG A 182 -7.85 -11.43 18.72
C ARG A 182 -9.02 -10.90 19.54
N TYR A 183 -10.22 -10.87 18.99
CA TYR A 183 -11.39 -10.38 19.71
C TYR A 183 -11.75 -11.34 20.85
N ARG A 184 -11.61 -12.64 20.61
CA ARG A 184 -11.92 -13.67 21.59
C ARG A 184 -10.85 -13.79 22.66
N GLU A 185 -9.57 -13.74 22.30
CA GLU A 185 -8.48 -13.81 23.28
C GLU A 185 -8.41 -12.55 24.15
N ALA A 186 -8.48 -11.36 23.56
CA ALA A 186 -8.47 -10.11 24.33
C ALA A 186 -9.70 -10.02 25.25
N ALA A 187 -10.88 -10.45 24.79
CA ALA A 187 -12.07 -10.51 25.62
C ALA A 187 -11.92 -11.51 26.79
N LYS A 188 -11.32 -12.68 26.57
CA LYS A 188 -11.04 -13.66 27.63
C LYS A 188 -10.04 -13.13 28.66
N THR A 189 -8.94 -12.53 28.21
CA THR A 189 -7.94 -11.94 29.12
C THR A 189 -8.52 -10.77 29.90
N TRP A 190 -9.35 -9.94 29.26
CA TRP A 190 -10.00 -8.82 29.93
C TRP A 190 -11.04 -9.28 30.95
N ALA A 191 -11.87 -10.27 30.62
CA ALA A 191 -12.82 -10.88 31.54
C ALA A 191 -12.12 -11.49 32.77
N ALA A 192 -11.01 -12.23 32.57
CA ALA A 192 -10.24 -12.81 33.66
C ALA A 192 -9.60 -11.73 34.57
N LEU A 193 -9.15 -10.60 34.01
CA LEU A 193 -8.63 -9.47 34.77
C LEU A 193 -9.73 -8.74 35.56
N GLU A 194 -10.93 -8.61 35.00
CA GLU A 194 -12.09 -8.05 35.72
C GLU A 194 -12.52 -8.96 36.87
N GLU A 195 -12.55 -10.28 36.66
CA GLU A 195 -12.89 -11.25 37.71
C GLU A 195 -11.89 -11.19 38.88
N MET A 196 -10.58 -11.20 38.60
CA MET A 196 -9.55 -11.03 39.64
C MET A 196 -9.65 -9.68 40.35
N LYS A 197 -9.97 -8.61 39.63
CA LYS A 197 -10.14 -7.27 40.23
C LYS A 197 -11.36 -7.23 41.12
N ASP A 198 -12.47 -7.85 40.71
CA ASP A 198 -13.70 -7.90 41.48
C ASP A 198 -13.54 -8.74 42.73
N GLU A 199 -12.82 -9.87 42.66
CA GLU A 199 -12.43 -10.68 43.83
C GLU A 199 -11.55 -9.88 44.80
N GLN A 200 -10.49 -9.24 44.31
CA GLN A 200 -9.61 -8.40 45.14
C GLN A 200 -10.37 -7.23 45.78
N MET A 201 -11.29 -6.61 45.04
CA MET A 201 -12.14 -5.54 45.55
C MET A 201 -13.16 -6.07 46.56
N ALA A 202 -13.68 -7.28 46.39
CA ALA A 202 -14.60 -7.92 47.32
C ALA A 202 -13.89 -8.28 48.63
N GLU A 203 -12.71 -8.88 48.57
CA GLU A 203 -11.86 -9.17 49.73
C GLU A 203 -11.46 -7.88 50.46
N ALA A 204 -11.02 -6.85 49.74
CA ALA A 204 -10.68 -5.56 50.32
C ALA A 204 -11.89 -4.90 51.01
N ARG A 205 -13.09 -4.99 50.42
CA ARG A 205 -14.34 -4.48 51.02
C ARG A 205 -14.74 -5.28 52.26
N ALA A 206 -14.60 -6.61 52.22
CA ALA A 206 -14.91 -7.48 53.34
C ALA A 206 -13.99 -7.17 54.54
N LYS A 207 -12.68 -7.14 54.28
CA LYS A 207 -11.65 -6.78 55.28
C LYS A 207 -11.89 -5.39 55.86
N PHE A 208 -12.18 -4.40 55.01
CA PHE A 208 -12.47 -3.04 55.45
C PHE A 208 -13.72 -2.94 56.34
N LYS A 209 -14.76 -3.75 56.05
CA LYS A 209 -16.01 -3.80 56.83
C LYS A 209 -15.82 -4.51 58.17
N GLU A 210 -14.96 -5.52 58.23
CA GLU A 210 -14.56 -6.19 59.47
C GLU A 210 -13.74 -5.25 60.37
N GLU A 211 -12.79 -4.52 59.78
CA GLU A 211 -11.98 -3.53 60.50
C GLU A 211 -12.77 -2.30 60.94
N ASN A 212 -13.86 -1.94 60.24
CA ASN A 212 -14.64 -0.72 60.50
C ASN A 212 -16.17 -0.98 60.50
N PRO A 213 -16.72 -1.66 61.53
CA PRO A 213 -18.13 -2.05 61.58
C PRO A 213 -19.12 -0.88 61.66
N ASP A 214 -18.71 0.26 62.21
CA ASP A 214 -19.54 1.47 62.31
C ASP A 214 -19.47 2.39 61.07
N TYR A 215 -18.66 2.02 60.07
CA TYR A 215 -18.46 2.83 58.87
C TYR A 215 -19.69 2.75 57.94
N LYS A 216 -20.47 3.83 57.91
CA LYS A 216 -21.44 4.10 56.84
C LYS A 216 -20.75 4.92 55.75
N SER A 217 -20.64 4.37 54.55
CA SER A 217 -20.09 5.06 53.37
C SER A 217 -20.81 6.39 53.12
N ALA A 218 -20.23 7.50 53.57
CA ALA A 218 -20.72 8.84 53.29
C ALA A 218 -20.38 9.31 51.87
N PHE A 219 -19.47 8.62 51.18
CA PHE A 219 -18.90 9.07 49.92
C PHE A 219 -19.68 8.49 48.72
N LYS A 220 -20.47 9.34 48.06
CA LYS A 220 -20.90 9.08 46.67
C LYS A 220 -19.70 9.34 45.77
N PRO A 221 -19.34 8.42 44.84
CA PRO A 221 -18.26 8.68 43.90
C PRO A 221 -18.59 9.91 43.06
N ILE A 222 -17.87 11.00 43.29
CA ILE A 222 -17.93 12.18 42.43
C ILE A 222 -17.06 11.87 41.23
N ARG A 223 -17.68 11.74 40.06
CA ARG A 223 -16.95 11.53 38.79
C ARG A 223 -16.00 12.71 38.60
N VAL A 224 -14.70 12.46 38.68
CA VAL A 224 -13.67 13.48 38.40
C VAL A 224 -13.90 13.94 36.97
N LYS A 225 -14.31 15.20 36.78
CA LYS A 225 -14.39 15.80 35.45
C LYS A 225 -12.96 15.83 34.89
N LYS A 226 -12.79 15.32 33.67
CA LYS A 226 -11.51 15.46 32.96
C LYS A 226 -11.16 16.95 32.91
N PRO A 227 -9.88 17.34 33.08
CA PRO A 227 -9.49 18.72 32.89
C PRO A 227 -9.85 19.15 31.47
N ASP A 228 -10.64 20.22 31.36
CA ASP A 228 -10.88 20.87 30.07
C ASP A 228 -9.57 21.56 29.69
N PHE A 229 -8.89 21.00 28.70
CA PHE A 229 -7.74 21.66 28.10
C PHE A 229 -8.24 22.94 27.40
N PRO A 230 -7.58 24.09 27.59
CA PRO A 230 -7.91 25.28 26.82
C PRO A 230 -7.76 24.93 25.35
N GLU A 231 -8.82 25.18 24.58
CA GLU A 231 -8.80 24.98 23.14
C GLU A 231 -7.72 25.90 22.58
N VAL A 232 -6.63 25.32 22.08
CA VAL A 232 -5.58 26.09 21.40
C VAL A 232 -6.23 26.64 20.14
N GLU A 233 -6.44 27.95 20.12
CA GLU A 233 -7.02 28.62 18.97
C GLU A 233 -6.16 28.30 17.74
N ARG A 234 -6.74 27.56 16.80
CA ARG A 234 -6.05 27.18 15.57
C ARG A 234 -5.83 28.46 14.77
N VAL A 235 -4.59 28.95 14.76
CA VAL A 235 -4.21 30.04 13.87
C VAL A 235 -4.43 29.55 12.43
N PRO A 236 -5.37 30.13 11.66
CA PRO A 236 -5.59 29.72 10.29
C PRO A 236 -4.31 29.96 9.48
N ALA A 237 -3.95 29.01 8.63
CA ALA A 237 -2.80 29.18 7.74
C ALA A 237 -2.95 30.47 6.93
N LYS A 238 -1.86 31.23 6.75
CA LYS A 238 -1.86 32.41 5.88
C LYS A 238 -2.28 31.97 4.48
N ARG A 239 -3.43 32.48 4.03
CA ARG A 239 -3.99 32.18 2.71
C ARG A 239 -3.17 32.88 1.64
N PHE A 240 -2.89 32.16 0.55
CA PHE A 240 -2.35 32.74 -0.68
C PHE A 240 -3.46 32.71 -1.74
N GLY A 241 -3.80 33.88 -2.28
CA GLY A 241 -4.83 34.03 -3.33
C GLY A 241 -6.27 34.27 -2.84
N MET A 242 -7.19 34.33 -3.82
CA MET A 242 -8.65 34.39 -3.65
C MET A 242 -9.24 33.20 -2.88
N THR A 243 -10.39 33.44 -2.26
CA THR A 243 -11.24 32.43 -1.61
C THR A 243 -11.97 31.55 -2.62
N GLN A 244 -12.46 30.38 -2.19
CA GLN A 244 -13.23 29.50 -3.06
C GLN A 244 -14.52 30.17 -3.57
N LEU A 245 -15.15 31.01 -2.75
CA LEU A 245 -16.35 31.75 -3.15
C LEU A 245 -16.06 32.79 -4.23
N GLU A 246 -14.93 33.50 -4.12
CA GLU A 246 -14.50 34.46 -5.15
C GLU A 246 -14.15 33.75 -6.46
N LEU A 247 -13.42 32.63 -6.39
CA LEU A 247 -13.11 31.79 -7.55
C LEU A 247 -14.38 31.29 -8.24
N PHE A 248 -15.32 30.74 -7.47
CA PHE A 248 -16.59 30.23 -7.97
C PHE A 248 -17.46 31.34 -8.59
N THR A 249 -17.55 32.50 -7.94
CA THR A 249 -18.31 33.64 -8.45
C THR A 249 -17.75 34.15 -9.79
N LYS A 250 -16.42 34.25 -9.91
CA LYS A 250 -15.76 34.65 -11.16
C LYS A 250 -15.94 33.62 -12.27
N LEU A 251 -15.85 32.33 -11.95
CA LEU A 251 -16.14 31.25 -12.89
C LEU A 251 -17.58 31.34 -13.40
N ARG A 252 -18.55 31.46 -12.47
CA ARG A 252 -19.97 31.49 -12.81
C ARG A 252 -20.40 32.75 -13.55
N ALA A 253 -19.72 33.88 -13.33
CA ALA A 253 -19.94 35.11 -14.08
C ALA A 253 -19.63 34.94 -15.59
N LYS A 254 -18.67 34.09 -15.93
CA LYS A 254 -18.31 33.79 -17.33
C LYS A 254 -19.03 32.56 -17.89
N PHE A 255 -19.26 31.57 -17.03
CA PHE A 255 -19.86 30.28 -17.38
C PHE A 255 -21.05 30.00 -16.44
N PRO A 256 -22.27 30.42 -16.82
CA PRO A 256 -23.44 30.35 -15.94
C PRO A 256 -23.85 28.93 -15.52
N ASN A 257 -23.49 27.92 -16.32
CA ASN A 257 -23.83 26.51 -16.11
C ASN A 257 -22.90 25.81 -15.10
N VAL A 258 -21.82 26.46 -14.67
CA VAL A 258 -20.89 25.89 -13.68
C VAL A 258 -21.58 25.80 -12.33
N THR A 259 -21.61 24.59 -11.78
CA THR A 259 -22.21 24.31 -10.47
C THR A 259 -21.24 23.55 -9.57
N VAL A 260 -21.65 23.24 -8.34
CA VAL A 260 -20.90 22.36 -7.43
C VAL A 260 -21.82 21.25 -6.94
N HIS A 261 -21.26 20.14 -6.49
CA HIS A 261 -22.06 19.11 -5.84
C HIS A 261 -22.67 19.63 -4.53
N THR A 262 -24.00 19.72 -4.49
CA THR A 262 -24.76 20.06 -3.28
C THR A 262 -25.34 18.79 -2.65
N ARG A 263 -25.59 18.82 -1.33
CA ARG A 263 -26.29 17.76 -0.60
C ARG A 263 -27.51 18.36 0.08
N GLY A 264 -28.69 17.79 -0.18
CA GLY A 264 -29.94 18.26 0.45
C GLY A 264 -30.40 19.61 -0.11
N GLU A 265 -30.69 20.56 0.78
CA GLU A 265 -31.27 21.87 0.45
C GLU A 265 -30.23 23.02 0.37
N ASP A 266 -28.93 22.73 0.52
CA ASP A 266 -27.88 23.75 0.47
C ASP A 266 -27.77 24.38 -0.93
N THR A 267 -27.63 25.71 -1.00
CA THR A 267 -27.30 26.39 -2.27
C THR A 267 -25.83 26.20 -2.63
N PRO A 268 -25.45 26.19 -3.93
CA PRO A 268 -24.06 26.10 -4.37
C PRO A 268 -23.12 27.09 -3.68
N GLU A 269 -23.58 28.33 -3.49
CA GLU A 269 -22.86 29.40 -2.83
C GLU A 269 -22.62 29.11 -1.35
N ASP A 270 -23.62 28.57 -0.65
CA ASP A 270 -23.51 28.19 0.76
C ASP A 270 -22.50 27.06 0.96
N VAL A 271 -22.46 26.09 0.04
CA VAL A 271 -21.49 24.99 0.08
C VAL A 271 -20.08 25.54 -0.08
N VAL A 272 -19.85 26.35 -1.12
CA VAL A 272 -18.53 26.91 -1.42
C VAL A 272 -18.06 27.87 -0.32
N ALA A 273 -18.95 28.67 0.26
CA ALA A 273 -18.62 29.57 1.36
C ALA A 273 -18.14 28.84 2.62
N LYS A 274 -18.65 27.61 2.86
CA LYS A 274 -18.23 26.75 3.98
C LYS A 274 -16.90 26.01 3.69
N MET A 275 -16.40 26.01 2.46
CA MET A 275 -15.19 25.25 2.09
C MET A 275 -13.92 25.90 2.69
N PRO A 276 -13.05 25.10 3.33
CA PRO A 276 -11.72 25.55 3.73
C PRO A 276 -10.91 26.03 2.51
N ALA A 277 -10.12 27.09 2.68
CA ALA A 277 -9.34 27.67 1.58
C ALA A 277 -8.22 26.75 1.05
N ASP A 278 -7.78 25.78 1.83
CA ASP A 278 -6.79 24.77 1.47
C ASP A 278 -7.37 23.58 0.69
N CYS A 279 -8.70 23.42 0.75
CA CYS A 279 -9.46 22.43 0.00
C CYS A 279 -9.55 22.85 -1.47
N PRO A 280 -9.38 21.94 -2.44
CA PRO A 280 -9.65 22.25 -3.85
C PRO A 280 -11.12 22.63 -4.06
N LEU A 281 -11.37 23.64 -4.91
CA LEU A 281 -12.71 23.94 -5.39
C LEU A 281 -13.09 22.95 -6.49
N GLU A 282 -14.02 22.06 -6.19
CA GLU A 282 -14.57 21.10 -7.12
C GLU A 282 -15.81 21.70 -7.81
N VAL A 283 -15.77 21.81 -9.13
CA VAL A 283 -16.87 22.35 -9.94
C VAL A 283 -17.33 21.35 -10.99
N MET A 284 -18.64 21.29 -11.19
CA MET A 284 -19.31 20.49 -12.20
C MET A 284 -19.48 21.30 -13.48
N LEU A 285 -19.09 20.70 -14.59
CA LEU A 285 -19.14 21.28 -15.93
C LEU A 285 -19.91 20.37 -16.89
N GLU A 286 -20.61 20.99 -17.83
CA GLU A 286 -21.10 20.31 -19.02
C GLU A 286 -19.95 20.08 -20.01
N LYS A 287 -20.08 19.07 -20.86
CA LYS A 287 -19.05 18.68 -21.85
C LYS A 287 -18.66 19.86 -22.76
N GLU A 288 -19.64 20.66 -23.19
CA GLU A 288 -19.47 21.76 -24.13
C GLU A 288 -18.65 22.91 -23.56
N ASP A 289 -18.73 23.11 -22.24
CA ASP A 289 -18.03 24.19 -21.54
C ASP A 289 -16.60 23.79 -21.13
N TYR A 290 -16.28 22.49 -21.09
CA TYR A 290 -15.02 21.96 -20.57
C TYR A 290 -13.76 22.66 -21.14
N LEU A 291 -13.56 22.63 -22.46
CA LEU A 291 -12.36 23.18 -23.08
C LEU A 291 -12.24 24.70 -22.84
N ASN A 292 -13.36 25.41 -22.98
CA ASN A 292 -13.41 26.86 -22.79
C ASN A 292 -13.10 27.27 -21.34
N VAL A 293 -13.58 26.49 -20.36
CA VAL A 293 -13.29 26.71 -18.93
C VAL A 293 -11.82 26.45 -18.65
N VAL A 294 -11.25 25.33 -19.15
CA VAL A 294 -9.84 24.99 -18.96
C VAL A 294 -8.92 26.07 -19.55
N GLU A 295 -9.23 26.54 -20.77
CA GLU A 295 -8.47 27.60 -21.41
C GLU A 295 -8.57 28.92 -20.64
N PHE A 296 -9.76 29.26 -20.14
CA PHE A 296 -9.96 30.46 -19.33
C PHE A 296 -9.16 30.43 -18.03
N VAL A 297 -9.30 29.38 -17.21
CA VAL A 297 -8.62 29.32 -15.91
C VAL A 297 -7.10 29.23 -16.03
N LYS A 298 -6.60 28.73 -17.17
CA LYS A 298 -5.18 28.71 -17.47
C LYS A 298 -4.65 30.11 -17.79
N ASN A 299 -5.33 30.82 -18.69
CA ASN A 299 -4.84 32.06 -19.28
C ASN A 299 -5.21 33.31 -18.47
N ASP A 300 -6.23 33.23 -17.61
CA ASP A 300 -6.66 34.35 -16.79
C ASP A 300 -5.60 34.70 -15.72
N PRO A 301 -5.17 35.98 -15.62
CA PRO A 301 -4.09 36.39 -14.73
C PRO A 301 -4.45 36.30 -13.24
N GLU A 302 -5.72 36.18 -12.89
CA GLU A 302 -6.18 36.01 -11.50
C GLU A 302 -6.24 34.53 -11.08
N PHE A 303 -6.50 33.60 -12.01
CA PHE A 303 -6.49 32.17 -11.75
C PHE A 303 -5.11 31.54 -11.94
N LYS A 304 -4.46 31.82 -13.09
CA LYS A 304 -3.15 31.27 -13.50
C LYS A 304 -2.97 29.79 -13.17
N MET A 305 -3.88 28.94 -13.63
CA MET A 305 -3.74 27.49 -13.49
C MET A 305 -2.62 27.01 -14.40
N ASN A 306 -1.38 27.03 -13.92
CA ASN A 306 -0.19 26.72 -14.74
C ASN A 306 0.31 25.28 -14.56
N TYR A 307 -0.31 24.50 -13.67
CA TYR A 307 0.09 23.13 -13.39
C TYR A 307 -1.11 22.17 -13.44
N LEU A 308 -0.99 21.14 -14.28
CA LEU A 308 -1.92 20.02 -14.35
C LEU A 308 -1.49 18.93 -13.34
N ILE A 309 -2.25 18.78 -12.26
CA ILE A 309 -2.02 17.72 -11.26
C ILE A 309 -2.35 16.37 -11.87
N ASP A 310 -3.55 16.20 -12.43
CA ASP A 310 -3.99 14.93 -12.99
C ASP A 310 -5.21 15.05 -13.92
N VAL A 311 -5.44 14.04 -14.75
CA VAL A 311 -6.68 13.81 -15.50
C VAL A 311 -7.08 12.35 -15.27
N THR A 312 -8.23 12.14 -14.65
CA THR A 312 -8.72 10.79 -14.33
C THR A 312 -10.22 10.69 -14.57
N ALA A 313 -10.80 9.50 -14.46
CA ALA A 313 -12.22 9.28 -14.61
C ALA A 313 -12.77 8.29 -13.58
N ILE A 314 -14.07 8.39 -13.33
CA ILE A 314 -14.83 7.46 -12.49
C ILE A 314 -15.99 6.93 -13.33
N ASP A 315 -16.20 5.61 -13.26
CA ASP A 315 -17.27 4.94 -13.99
C ASP A 315 -18.55 4.80 -13.15
N TYR A 316 -19.63 5.47 -13.58
CA TYR A 316 -20.99 5.31 -13.07
C TYR A 316 -21.85 4.51 -14.03
N ASP A 317 -23.03 4.08 -13.62
CA ASP A 317 -23.82 3.14 -14.42
C ASP A 317 -24.28 3.81 -15.74
N ASP A 318 -24.64 5.09 -15.70
CA ASP A 318 -25.19 5.88 -16.81
C ASP A 318 -24.22 6.89 -17.44
N HIS A 319 -23.12 7.23 -16.77
CA HIS A 319 -22.15 8.25 -17.22
C HIS A 319 -20.72 7.95 -16.72
N PHE A 320 -19.74 8.70 -17.23
CA PHE A 320 -18.42 8.83 -16.62
C PHE A 320 -18.27 10.22 -16.01
N ASP A 321 -17.68 10.31 -14.83
CA ASP A 321 -17.20 11.58 -14.28
C ASP A 321 -15.72 11.71 -14.60
N MET A 322 -15.39 12.59 -15.55
CA MET A 322 -13.99 12.92 -15.86
C MET A 322 -13.53 14.09 -15.00
N VAL A 323 -12.46 13.90 -14.24
CA VAL A 323 -11.93 14.90 -13.32
C VAL A 323 -10.58 15.41 -13.83
N THR A 324 -10.51 16.71 -14.12
CA THR A 324 -9.26 17.42 -14.45
C THR A 324 -8.83 18.26 -13.26
N MET A 325 -7.67 17.94 -12.69
CA MET A 325 -7.17 18.59 -11.48
C MET A 325 -6.11 19.63 -11.83
N LEU A 326 -6.41 20.91 -11.55
CA LEU A 326 -5.54 22.03 -11.88
C LEU A 326 -5.05 22.75 -10.62
N ARG A 327 -3.85 23.32 -10.70
CA ARG A 327 -3.24 24.12 -9.64
C ARG A 327 -2.49 25.31 -10.22
N SER A 328 -2.55 26.43 -9.50
CA SER A 328 -1.61 27.53 -9.66
C SER A 328 -0.43 27.33 -8.72
N LEU A 329 0.79 27.21 -9.27
CA LEU A 329 2.02 27.15 -8.48
C LEU A 329 2.44 28.52 -7.93
N GLU A 330 1.99 29.60 -8.56
CA GLU A 330 2.28 30.97 -8.15
C GLU A 330 1.34 31.44 -7.04
N ILE A 331 0.03 31.29 -7.26
CA ILE A 331 -1.00 31.82 -6.36
C ILE A 331 -1.39 30.79 -5.30
N GLY A 332 -1.32 29.49 -5.62
CA GLY A 332 -1.68 28.39 -4.71
C GLY A 332 -3.12 27.90 -4.85
N HIS A 333 -3.91 28.46 -5.76
CA HIS A 333 -5.27 27.99 -6.06
C HIS A 333 -5.29 26.55 -6.56
N LYS A 334 -6.36 25.82 -6.24
CA LYS A 334 -6.61 24.46 -6.71
C LYS A 334 -8.06 24.36 -7.17
N ILE A 335 -8.27 23.95 -8.42
CA ILE A 335 -9.60 23.77 -8.99
C ILE A 335 -9.67 22.40 -9.64
N PHE A 336 -10.67 21.62 -9.26
CA PHE A 336 -10.98 20.32 -9.85
C PHE A 336 -12.22 20.48 -10.72
N LEU A 337 -12.05 20.21 -12.02
CA LEU A 337 -13.10 20.33 -13.02
C LEU A 337 -13.67 18.93 -13.27
N CYS A 338 -14.89 18.70 -12.82
CA CYS A 338 -15.60 17.44 -12.99
C CYS A 338 -16.58 17.58 -14.15
N VAL A 339 -16.38 16.79 -15.20
CA VAL A 339 -17.21 16.79 -16.41
C VAL A 339 -18.02 15.51 -16.46
N GLN A 340 -19.34 15.64 -16.49
CA GLN A 340 -20.23 14.50 -16.58
C GLN A 340 -20.41 14.09 -18.05
N LEU A 341 -19.82 12.96 -18.44
CA LEU A 341 -19.88 12.43 -19.80
C LEU A 341 -20.91 11.31 -19.89
N LYS A 342 -22.07 11.59 -20.48
CA LYS A 342 -23.12 10.58 -20.70
C LYS A 342 -22.62 9.47 -21.61
N LYS A 343 -22.88 8.22 -21.21
CA LYS A 343 -22.56 7.04 -22.02
C LYS A 343 -23.52 6.92 -23.20
N ASP A 344 -22.99 6.58 -24.36
CA ASP A 344 -23.76 6.26 -25.54
C ASP A 344 -24.37 4.85 -25.45
N PHE A 345 -25.62 4.79 -24.99
CA PHE A 345 -26.38 3.54 -24.88
C PHE A 345 -27.01 3.08 -26.20
N SER A 346 -26.86 3.83 -27.30
CA SER A 346 -27.31 3.37 -28.62
C SER A 346 -26.55 2.15 -29.13
N ILE A 347 -25.37 1.89 -28.58
CA ILE A 347 -24.55 0.72 -28.86
C ILE A 347 -25.17 -0.52 -28.19
N ASP A 348 -25.24 -1.62 -28.94
CA ASP A 348 -25.69 -2.94 -28.46
C ASP A 348 -24.97 -3.34 -27.18
N GLU A 349 -25.72 -3.88 -26.20
CA GLU A 349 -25.21 -4.24 -24.87
C GLU A 349 -23.97 -5.15 -24.92
N GLU A 350 -23.93 -6.11 -25.84
CA GLU A 350 -22.80 -7.03 -26.03
C GLU A 350 -21.50 -6.33 -26.49
N LYS A 351 -21.61 -5.18 -27.18
CA LYS A 351 -20.47 -4.45 -27.72
C LYS A 351 -19.98 -3.31 -26.81
N ARG A 352 -20.79 -2.88 -25.84
CA ARG A 352 -20.47 -1.76 -24.93
C ARG A 352 -19.13 -1.91 -24.20
N PRO A 353 -18.77 -3.09 -23.65
CA PRO A 353 -17.52 -3.24 -22.88
C PRO A 353 -16.24 -2.98 -23.71
N THR A 354 -16.36 -3.02 -25.04
CA THR A 354 -15.24 -2.85 -25.97
C THR A 354 -15.32 -1.57 -26.81
N SER A 355 -16.44 -0.85 -26.72
CA SER A 355 -16.70 0.35 -27.53
C SER A 355 -16.34 1.64 -26.78
N LEU A 356 -16.14 2.74 -27.51
CA LEU A 356 -15.97 4.07 -26.93
C LEU A 356 -17.38 4.63 -26.64
N LEU A 357 -17.69 4.85 -25.36
CA LEU A 357 -19.04 5.26 -24.94
C LEU A 357 -19.16 6.77 -24.71
N ALA A 358 -18.04 7.49 -24.66
CA ALA A 358 -18.03 8.93 -24.44
C ALA A 358 -16.83 9.57 -25.15
N SER A 359 -16.94 10.86 -25.45
CA SER A 359 -15.84 11.67 -25.99
C SER A 359 -15.81 13.05 -25.37
N VAL A 360 -14.63 13.67 -25.36
CA VAL A 360 -14.38 15.02 -24.82
C VAL A 360 -13.19 15.65 -25.56
N PRO A 361 -13.11 16.99 -25.72
CA PRO A 361 -11.94 17.62 -26.31
C PRO A 361 -10.65 17.38 -25.53
N THR A 362 -9.52 17.20 -26.23
CA THR A 362 -8.19 17.15 -25.59
C THR A 362 -7.76 18.51 -25.03
N ILE A 363 -7.03 18.50 -23.92
CA ILE A 363 -6.35 19.68 -23.36
C ILE A 363 -4.83 19.57 -23.50
N SER A 364 -4.31 18.56 -24.21
CA SER A 364 -2.87 18.35 -24.44
C SER A 364 -2.13 19.55 -25.06
N HIS A 365 -2.80 20.34 -25.89
CA HIS A 365 -2.26 21.58 -26.45
C HIS A 365 -2.16 22.72 -25.42
N LEU A 366 -2.99 22.68 -24.36
CA LEU A 366 -2.90 23.60 -23.23
C LEU A 366 -1.88 23.08 -22.21
N TYR A 367 -1.92 21.80 -21.86
CA TYR A 367 -1.00 21.19 -20.91
C TYR A 367 -0.32 20.00 -21.58
N PRO A 368 0.96 20.11 -21.98
CA PRO A 368 1.67 18.98 -22.59
C PRO A 368 1.66 17.71 -21.75
N GLY A 369 1.64 17.85 -20.42
CA GLY A 369 1.52 16.72 -19.48
C GLY A 369 0.16 16.02 -19.47
N ALA A 370 -0.87 16.57 -20.14
CA ALA A 370 -2.15 15.89 -20.31
C ALA A 370 -2.06 14.73 -21.30
N GLU A 371 -1.09 14.73 -22.22
CA GLU A 371 -0.97 13.71 -23.27
C GLU A 371 -0.95 12.28 -22.71
N ILE A 372 -0.10 12.02 -21.72
CA ILE A 372 -0.01 10.69 -21.09
C ILE A 372 -1.26 10.37 -20.27
N LYS A 373 -1.85 11.38 -19.60
CA LYS A 373 -2.99 11.19 -18.69
C LYS A 373 -4.29 10.94 -19.44
N GLU A 374 -4.50 11.66 -20.54
CA GLU A 374 -5.62 11.43 -21.45
C GLU A 374 -5.51 10.04 -22.11
N ARG A 375 -4.29 9.58 -22.43
CA ARG A 375 -4.05 8.21 -22.90
C ARG A 375 -4.31 7.16 -21.84
N GLU A 376 -3.96 7.41 -20.59
CA GLU A 376 -4.31 6.54 -19.46
C GLU A 376 -5.82 6.38 -19.33
N VAL A 377 -6.57 7.50 -19.33
CA VAL A 377 -8.03 7.49 -19.26
C VAL A 377 -8.63 6.79 -20.48
N TYR A 378 -8.09 7.00 -21.68
CA TYR A 378 -8.48 6.27 -22.88
C TYR A 378 -8.22 4.76 -22.74
N ASP A 379 -7.04 4.36 -22.28
CA ASP A 379 -6.64 2.95 -22.19
C ASP A 379 -7.45 2.19 -21.13
N MET A 380 -7.76 2.85 -20.01
CA MET A 380 -8.44 2.24 -18.86
C MET A 380 -9.96 2.34 -18.89
N PHE A 381 -10.52 3.48 -19.34
CA PHE A 381 -11.96 3.78 -19.34
C PHE A 381 -12.55 3.95 -20.74
N GLY A 382 -11.74 3.99 -21.81
CA GLY A 382 -12.23 4.13 -23.19
C GLY A 382 -13.03 5.41 -23.44
N ILE A 383 -12.62 6.51 -22.81
CA ILE A 383 -13.12 7.85 -23.13
C ILE A 383 -12.25 8.40 -24.26
N LYS A 384 -12.89 8.85 -25.35
CA LYS A 384 -12.17 9.37 -26.52
C LYS A 384 -11.82 10.85 -26.35
N PHE A 385 -10.54 11.17 -26.42
CA PHE A 385 -10.08 12.57 -26.47
C PHE A 385 -10.02 13.06 -27.92
N GLU A 386 -10.88 14.01 -28.28
CA GLU A 386 -10.98 14.59 -29.62
C GLU A 386 -9.75 15.45 -29.91
N ASN A 387 -9.17 15.30 -31.11
CA ASN A 387 -7.95 16.00 -31.56
C ASN A 387 -6.68 15.70 -30.75
N HIS A 388 -6.65 14.61 -29.95
CA HIS A 388 -5.45 14.18 -29.26
C HIS A 388 -4.34 13.78 -30.25
N PRO A 389 -3.08 14.22 -30.07
CA PRO A 389 -2.00 13.99 -31.04
C PRO A 389 -1.62 12.52 -31.22
N ASP A 390 -1.69 11.73 -30.15
CA ASP A 390 -1.34 10.30 -30.16
C ASP A 390 -2.19 9.50 -29.16
N LEU A 391 -3.36 9.00 -29.56
CA LEU A 391 -4.25 8.26 -28.64
C LEU A 391 -4.00 6.74 -28.67
N ARG A 392 -2.73 6.31 -28.60
CA ARG A 392 -2.36 4.89 -28.50
C ARG A 392 -2.34 4.42 -27.04
N ARG A 393 -2.72 3.15 -26.82
CA ARG A 393 -2.62 2.47 -25.52
C ARG A 393 -1.20 2.55 -24.93
N ILE A 394 -1.10 2.64 -23.60
CA ILE A 394 0.18 2.81 -22.90
C ILE A 394 0.44 1.76 -21.83
N PHE A 395 -0.61 1.22 -21.21
CA PHE A 395 -0.52 0.20 -20.16
C PHE A 395 -0.92 -1.18 -20.67
N LEU A 396 -1.91 -1.25 -21.57
CA LEU A 396 -2.42 -2.52 -22.09
C LEU A 396 -1.74 -2.92 -23.39
N ASP A 397 -1.65 -4.23 -23.61
CA ASP A 397 -1.14 -4.79 -24.85
C ASP A 397 -1.96 -4.29 -26.06
N LYS A 398 -1.32 -4.20 -27.23
CA LYS A 398 -1.95 -3.69 -28.45
C LYS A 398 -3.20 -4.49 -28.85
N ASP A 399 -3.20 -5.78 -28.54
CA ASP A 399 -4.27 -6.71 -28.87
C ASP A 399 -5.29 -6.84 -27.72
N PHE A 400 -5.16 -6.05 -26.65
CA PHE A 400 -6.10 -6.07 -25.53
C PHE A 400 -7.46 -5.51 -25.95
N VAL A 401 -8.50 -6.30 -25.75
CA VAL A 401 -9.88 -5.96 -26.12
C VAL A 401 -10.64 -5.51 -24.87
N GLY A 402 -11.08 -4.24 -24.85
CA GLY A 402 -11.85 -3.64 -23.75
C GLY A 402 -11.10 -2.64 -22.88
N TYR A 403 -11.69 -2.33 -21.72
CA TYR A 403 -11.32 -1.23 -20.82
C TYR A 403 -11.45 -1.66 -19.34
N PRO A 404 -10.34 -2.04 -18.67
CA PRO A 404 -10.36 -2.71 -17.37
C PRO A 404 -10.99 -1.97 -16.19
N LEU A 405 -11.04 -0.64 -16.22
CA LEU A 405 -11.60 0.17 -15.13
C LEU A 405 -13.09 0.47 -15.31
N ARG A 406 -13.74 -0.08 -16.34
CA ARG A 406 -15.19 -0.03 -16.46
C ARG A 406 -15.87 -1.14 -15.67
N LYS A 407 -17.01 -0.84 -15.08
CA LYS A 407 -17.88 -1.78 -14.35
C LYS A 407 -18.53 -2.81 -15.25
N ASP A 408 -18.75 -2.48 -16.53
CA ASP A 408 -19.34 -3.38 -17.53
C ASP A 408 -18.31 -4.34 -18.14
N PHE A 409 -17.01 -4.12 -17.89
CA PHE A 409 -15.94 -4.96 -18.40
C PHE A 409 -15.74 -6.22 -17.55
N THR A 410 -15.79 -7.39 -18.18
CA THR A 410 -15.35 -8.66 -17.59
C THR A 410 -14.37 -9.34 -18.55
N HIS A 411 -13.13 -9.57 -18.11
CA HIS A 411 -12.16 -10.31 -18.93
C HIS A 411 -12.55 -11.81 -18.98
N PRO A 412 -12.44 -12.51 -20.12
CA PRO A 412 -12.83 -13.92 -20.25
C PRO A 412 -12.16 -14.86 -19.23
N GLU A 413 -10.92 -14.53 -18.83
CA GLU A 413 -10.13 -15.30 -17.86
C GLU A 413 -10.31 -14.81 -16.41
N MET A 414 -11.10 -13.75 -16.18
CA MET A 414 -11.32 -13.23 -14.83
C MET A 414 -12.27 -14.16 -14.07
N ILE A 415 -11.70 -14.95 -13.16
CA ILE A 415 -12.47 -15.80 -12.25
C ILE A 415 -13.28 -14.90 -11.32
N ARG A 416 -14.60 -14.81 -11.56
CA ARG A 416 -15.52 -14.09 -10.67
C ARG A 416 -15.48 -14.76 -9.29
N ARG A 417 -15.15 -14.00 -8.25
CA ARG A 417 -15.38 -14.47 -6.88
C ARG A 417 -16.89 -14.59 -6.69
N PRO A 418 -17.41 -15.76 -6.24
CA PRO A 418 -18.81 -15.84 -5.85
C PRO A 418 -19.06 -14.82 -4.74
N ILE A 419 -20.11 -14.02 -4.92
CA ILE A 419 -20.57 -12.98 -3.99
C ILE A 419 -21.12 -13.64 -2.74
#